data_AF-A0AA35XEE6-F1
#
_entry.id   AF-A0AA35XEE6-F1
#
_cell.length_a   1.000
_cell.length_b   1.000
_cell.length_c   1.000
_cell.angle_alpha   90.00
_cell.angle_beta   90.00
_cell.angle_gamma   90.00
#
_symmetry.space_group_name_H-M   'P 1'
#
loop_
_entity.id
_entity.type
_entity.pdbx_description
1 polymer ?
#
loop_
_entity_poly.entity_id
_entity_poly.type
_entity_poly.pdbx_seq_one_letter_code
_entity_poly.pdbx_strand_id
1 'polypeptide(L)'
;MEHQLPKEKLLLLTSLDLVTDYISACDYLLYQGIVDFLIPNVLRPIPGTLTQAIRNFAKSLESWLTGTVHGYSPILVKSKVCSVVAFSQTLRRYTSLNHLAQAARAVLQNPSQISQMLADLNRVDFANVQEQASWVCECEETLVARLEQDFKSTLQQQNSLEQWASWLESVVHTVLEPMPMGPSSPRPPGSFSSSGPSTARW
;
A
#
# COMPACT_ATOMS: atom_id res chain seq x y z
N MET A 1 -10.90 26.79 -38.58
CA MET A 1 -11.78 25.61 -38.42
C MET A 1 -10.88 24.47 -38.02
N GLU A 2 -11.05 23.91 -36.81
CA GLU A 2 -10.31 22.71 -36.44
C GLU A 2 -10.81 21.54 -37.29
N HIS A 3 -9.95 20.99 -38.14
CA HIS A 3 -10.26 19.77 -38.87
C HIS A 3 -10.29 18.59 -37.88
N GLN A 4 -11.48 18.24 -37.41
CA GLN A 4 -11.66 17.07 -36.55
C GLN A 4 -11.55 15.78 -37.37
N LEU A 5 -10.82 14.81 -36.84
CA LEU A 5 -10.75 13.47 -37.41
C LEU A 5 -12.13 12.78 -37.29
N PRO A 6 -12.60 12.09 -38.34
CA PRO A 6 -13.81 11.26 -38.25
C PRO A 6 -13.71 10.22 -37.14
N LYS A 7 -14.85 9.88 -36.53
CA LYS A 7 -14.96 8.94 -35.41
C LYS A 7 -14.32 7.59 -35.75
N GLU A 8 -14.49 7.10 -36.97
CA GLU A 8 -13.93 5.83 -37.43
C GLU A 8 -12.41 5.85 -37.43
N LYS A 9 -11.81 6.98 -37.85
CA LYS A 9 -10.35 7.15 -37.81
C LYS A 9 -9.84 7.24 -36.38
N LEU A 10 -10.56 7.93 -35.50
CA LEU A 10 -10.21 7.98 -34.07
C LEU A 10 -10.25 6.58 -33.44
N LEU A 11 -11.27 5.77 -33.73
CA LEU A 11 -11.36 4.39 -33.26
C LEU A 11 -10.20 3.52 -33.78
N LEU A 12 -9.81 3.69 -35.04
CA LEU A 12 -8.64 2.98 -35.59
C LEU A 12 -7.34 3.36 -34.87
N LEU A 13 -7.15 4.64 -34.51
CA LEU A 13 -5.98 5.07 -33.73
C LEU A 13 -5.90 4.37 -32.37
N THR A 14 -7.04 4.04 -31.74
CA THR A 14 -7.04 3.27 -30.48
C THR A 14 -6.59 1.82 -30.61
N SER A 15 -6.32 1.35 -31.83
CA SER A 15 -5.72 0.03 -32.07
C SER A 15 -4.19 0.09 -32.18
N LEU A 16 -3.60 1.29 -32.14
CA LEU A 16 -2.14 1.46 -32.14
C LEU A 16 -1.62 1.34 -30.71
N ASP A 17 -0.58 0.52 -30.51
CA ASP A 17 0.00 0.29 -29.18
C ASP A 17 0.48 1.61 -28.55
N LEU A 18 1.20 2.45 -29.29
CA LEU A 18 1.67 3.76 -28.80
C LEU A 18 0.54 4.67 -28.30
N VAL A 19 -0.62 4.64 -28.96
CA VAL A 19 -1.78 5.43 -28.55
C VAL A 19 -2.42 4.82 -27.31
N THR A 20 -2.53 3.50 -27.25
CA THR A 20 -3.07 2.79 -26.09
C THR A 20 -2.19 3.01 -24.85
N ASP A 21 -0.87 2.89 -25.00
CA ASP A 21 0.10 3.11 -23.92
C ASP A 21 0.03 4.54 -23.40
N TYR A 22 -0.08 5.53 -24.31
CA TYR A 22 -0.27 6.92 -23.92
C TYR A 22 -1.57 7.13 -23.14
N ILE A 23 -2.68 6.56 -23.63
CA ILE A 23 -3.97 6.63 -22.94
C ILE A 23 -3.89 6.00 -21.54
N SER A 24 -3.23 4.85 -21.42
CA SER A 24 -3.00 4.19 -20.14
C SER A 24 -2.20 5.06 -19.20
N ALA A 25 -1.10 5.67 -19.66
CA ALA A 25 -0.31 6.61 -18.87
C ALA A 25 -1.17 7.78 -18.34
N CYS A 26 -2.06 8.31 -19.17
CA CYS A 26 -3.03 9.33 -18.73
C CYS A 26 -4.00 8.81 -17.67
N ASP A 27 -4.51 7.58 -17.80
CA ASP A 27 -5.38 6.97 -16.79
C ASP A 27 -4.64 6.80 -15.46
N TYR A 28 -3.39 6.32 -15.49
CA TYR A 28 -2.55 6.18 -14.29
C TYR A 28 -2.39 7.52 -13.57
N LEU A 29 -2.05 8.59 -14.30
CA LEU A 29 -1.90 9.94 -13.73
C LEU A 29 -3.21 10.47 -13.14
N LEU A 30 -4.32 10.31 -13.86
CA LEU A 30 -5.64 10.74 -13.40
C LEU A 30 -6.06 10.00 -12.13
N TYR A 31 -5.97 8.67 -12.16
CA TYR A 31 -6.41 7.82 -11.06
C TYR A 31 -5.53 8.03 -9.83
N GLN A 32 -4.21 8.21 -9.98
CA GLN A 32 -3.33 8.58 -8.86
C GLN A 32 -3.76 9.93 -8.27
N GLY A 33 -3.99 10.94 -9.12
CA GLY A 33 -4.46 12.25 -8.65
C GLY A 33 -5.78 12.16 -7.87
N ILE A 34 -6.69 11.27 -8.28
CA ILE A 34 -7.94 11.02 -7.55
C ILE A 34 -7.66 10.35 -6.20
N VAL A 35 -6.79 9.33 -6.16
CA VAL A 35 -6.41 8.67 -4.89
C VAL A 35 -5.80 9.68 -3.92
N ASP A 36 -4.83 10.46 -4.38
CA ASP A 36 -4.11 11.44 -3.56
C ASP A 36 -5.05 12.54 -3.05
N PHE A 37 -6.03 12.95 -3.87
CA PHE A 37 -7.03 13.93 -3.47
C PHE A 37 -8.03 13.38 -2.44
N LEU A 38 -8.56 12.17 -2.67
CA LEU A 38 -9.59 11.58 -1.82
C LEU A 38 -9.05 11.05 -0.50
N ILE A 39 -7.85 10.45 -0.53
CA ILE A 39 -7.22 9.77 0.61
C ILE A 39 -5.74 10.18 0.71
N PRO A 40 -5.44 11.45 1.00
CA PRO A 40 -4.06 11.95 1.06
C PRO A 40 -3.24 11.33 2.19
N ASN A 41 -3.90 10.83 3.24
CA ASN A 41 -3.27 10.17 4.37
C ASN A 41 -4.22 9.16 5.00
N VAL A 42 -3.91 7.88 4.87
CA VAL A 42 -4.72 6.77 5.40
C VAL A 42 -4.84 6.79 6.93
N LEU A 43 -3.95 7.45 7.65
CA LEU A 43 -4.05 7.55 9.11
C LEU A 43 -5.08 8.58 9.54
N ARG A 44 -5.36 9.62 8.75
CA ARG A 44 -6.29 10.69 9.15
C ARG A 44 -7.75 10.25 9.03
N PRO A 45 -8.64 10.62 9.97
CA PRO A 45 -10.05 10.27 9.88
C PRO A 45 -10.69 10.78 8.58
N ILE A 46 -11.43 9.92 7.89
CA ILE A 46 -12.25 10.30 6.73
C ILE A 46 -13.72 10.29 7.18
N PRO A 47 -14.52 11.34 6.85
CA PRO A 47 -15.94 11.34 7.15
C PRO A 47 -16.64 10.09 6.61
N GLY A 48 -17.48 9.45 7.43
CA GLY A 48 -18.14 8.19 7.06
C GLY A 48 -18.97 8.26 5.77
N THR A 49 -19.62 9.40 5.52
CA THR A 49 -20.36 9.67 4.29
C THR A 49 -19.46 9.68 3.06
N LEU A 50 -18.29 10.32 3.16
CA LEU A 50 -17.28 10.34 2.09
C LEU A 50 -16.71 8.94 1.87
N THR A 51 -16.37 8.20 2.92
CA THR A 51 -15.91 6.81 2.82
C THR A 51 -16.92 5.94 2.08
N GLN A 52 -18.21 6.07 2.39
CA GLN A 52 -19.26 5.32 1.69
C GLN A 52 -19.39 5.73 0.22
N ALA A 53 -19.29 7.02 -0.08
CA ALA A 53 -19.30 7.52 -1.45
C ALA A 53 -18.13 6.95 -2.27
N ILE A 54 -16.91 6.95 -1.71
CA ILE A 54 -15.72 6.38 -2.34
C ILE A 54 -15.92 4.88 -2.62
N ARG A 55 -16.42 4.12 -1.64
CA ARG A 55 -16.66 2.67 -1.79
C ARG A 55 -17.74 2.37 -2.82
N ASN A 56 -18.81 3.14 -2.86
CA ASN A 56 -19.87 2.99 -3.87
C ASN A 56 -19.35 3.32 -5.27
N PHE A 57 -18.58 4.41 -5.41
CA PHE A 57 -17.92 4.76 -6.66
C PHE A 57 -17.01 3.62 -7.16
N ALA A 58 -16.10 3.13 -6.30
CA ALA A 58 -15.21 2.01 -6.61
C ALA A 58 -15.95 0.67 -6.86
N LYS A 59 -17.21 0.54 -6.45
CA LYS A 59 -18.04 -0.63 -6.75
C LYS A 59 -18.57 -0.61 -8.18
N SER A 60 -18.98 0.56 -8.66
CA SER A 60 -19.67 0.70 -9.93
C SER A 60 -18.75 1.03 -11.10
N LEU A 61 -17.54 1.51 -10.83
CA LEU A 61 -16.65 2.10 -11.82
C LEU A 61 -16.27 1.15 -12.97
N GLU A 62 -15.98 -0.12 -12.69
CA GLU A 62 -15.65 -1.12 -13.71
C GLU A 62 -16.80 -1.32 -14.70
N SER A 63 -18.04 -1.45 -14.20
CA SER A 63 -19.24 -1.62 -15.03
C SER A 63 -19.49 -0.40 -15.90
N TRP A 64 -19.40 0.80 -15.32
CA TRP A 64 -19.57 2.05 -16.05
C TRP A 64 -18.53 2.23 -17.16
N LEU A 65 -17.26 1.94 -16.88
CA LEU A 65 -16.20 2.06 -17.88
C LEU A 65 -16.37 1.03 -18.99
N THR A 66 -16.64 -0.23 -18.64
CA THR A 66 -16.83 -1.33 -19.60
C THR A 66 -17.97 -1.03 -20.58
N GLY A 67 -19.09 -0.48 -20.09
CA GLY A 67 -20.19 -0.05 -20.95
C GLY A 67 -19.82 1.12 -21.88
N THR A 68 -18.92 2.00 -21.45
CA THR A 68 -18.50 3.19 -22.21
C THR A 68 -17.50 2.84 -23.32
N VAL A 69 -16.58 1.90 -23.05
CA VAL A 69 -15.57 1.45 -24.03
C VAL A 69 -16.09 0.34 -24.96
N HIS A 70 -17.40 0.07 -24.94
CA HIS A 70 -18.01 -0.87 -25.86
C HIS A 70 -17.82 -0.43 -27.32
N GLY A 71 -17.36 -1.35 -28.17
CA GLY A 71 -17.09 -1.08 -29.59
C GLY A 71 -15.74 -0.41 -29.90
N TYR A 72 -14.89 -0.19 -28.89
CA TYR A 72 -13.49 0.21 -29.10
C TYR A 72 -12.62 -1.01 -29.40
N SER A 73 -11.35 -0.77 -29.78
CA SER A 73 -10.37 -1.82 -30.01
C SER A 73 -10.22 -2.73 -28.79
N PRO A 74 -10.16 -4.08 -28.96
CA PRO A 74 -10.00 -5.01 -27.84
C PRO A 74 -8.77 -4.73 -26.97
N ILE A 75 -7.68 -4.24 -27.56
CA ILE A 75 -6.44 -3.89 -26.86
C ILE A 75 -6.68 -2.72 -25.89
N LEU A 76 -7.31 -1.65 -26.38
CA LEU A 76 -7.68 -0.50 -25.53
C LEU A 76 -8.65 -0.91 -24.43
N VAL A 77 -9.70 -1.67 -24.76
CA VAL A 77 -10.72 -2.14 -23.80
C VAL A 77 -10.05 -2.90 -22.67
N LYS A 78 -9.18 -3.87 -22.99
CA LYS A 78 -8.44 -4.64 -21.98
C LYS A 78 -7.61 -3.72 -21.09
N SER A 79 -6.87 -2.79 -21.67
CA SER A 79 -6.00 -1.88 -20.92
C SER A 79 -6.79 -0.96 -19.97
N LYS A 80 -7.89 -0.38 -20.46
CA LYS A 80 -8.83 0.45 -19.69
C LYS A 80 -9.44 -0.32 -18.51
N VAL A 81 -9.95 -1.53 -18.77
CA VAL A 81 -10.56 -2.37 -17.74
C VAL A 81 -9.53 -2.80 -16.69
N CYS A 82 -8.33 -3.21 -17.09
CA CYS A 82 -7.27 -3.53 -16.12
C CYS A 82 -6.93 -2.33 -15.22
N SER A 83 -6.75 -1.15 -15.81
CA SER A 83 -6.39 0.07 -15.07
C SER A 83 -7.49 0.48 -14.07
N VAL A 84 -8.75 0.41 -14.50
CA VAL A 84 -9.89 0.82 -13.65
C VAL A 84 -10.16 -0.17 -12.52
N VAL A 85 -9.93 -1.47 -12.74
CA VAL A 85 -10.03 -2.49 -11.69
C VAL A 85 -8.96 -2.27 -10.64
N ALA A 86 -7.70 -2.03 -11.05
CA ALA A 86 -6.61 -1.73 -10.12
C ALA A 86 -6.88 -0.47 -9.28
N PHE A 87 -7.36 0.60 -9.93
CA PHE A 87 -7.76 1.83 -9.24
C PHE A 87 -8.92 1.60 -8.25
N SER A 88 -9.97 0.88 -8.67
CA SER A 88 -11.11 0.53 -7.82
C SER A 88 -10.68 -0.27 -6.59
N GLN A 89 -9.78 -1.23 -6.77
CA GLN A 89 -9.22 -2.02 -5.67
C GLN A 89 -8.38 -1.15 -4.73
N THR A 90 -7.61 -0.19 -5.26
CA THR A 90 -6.81 0.75 -4.47
C THR A 90 -7.69 1.60 -3.56
N LEU A 91 -8.78 2.18 -4.08
CA LEU A 91 -9.75 2.93 -3.27
C LEU A 91 -10.37 2.07 -2.15
N ARG A 92 -10.73 0.83 -2.45
CA ARG A 92 -11.27 -0.11 -1.43
C ARG A 92 -10.20 -0.44 -0.38
N ARG A 93 -8.96 -0.69 -0.79
CA ARG A 93 -7.84 -0.98 0.11
C ARG A 93 -7.57 0.20 1.03
N TYR A 94 -7.47 1.42 0.51
CA TYR A 94 -7.17 2.61 1.31
C TYR A 94 -8.32 3.00 2.24
N THR A 95 -9.58 2.85 1.83
CA THR A 95 -10.71 3.05 2.76
C THR A 95 -10.77 1.98 3.86
N SER A 96 -10.42 0.72 3.55
CA SER A 96 -10.31 -0.34 4.57
C SER A 96 -9.13 -0.11 5.52
N LEU A 97 -7.97 0.29 5.02
CA LEU A 97 -6.81 0.67 5.84
C LEU A 97 -7.13 1.87 6.73
N ASN A 98 -7.85 2.87 6.21
CA ASN A 98 -8.28 4.00 7.01
C ASN A 98 -9.17 3.57 8.19
N HIS A 99 -10.12 2.67 7.95
CA HIS A 99 -10.97 2.12 9.00
C HIS A 99 -10.16 1.38 10.08
N LEU A 100 -9.19 0.55 9.66
CA LEU A 100 -8.27 -0.12 10.60
C LEU A 100 -7.44 0.89 11.39
N ALA A 101 -6.94 1.95 10.73
CA ALA A 101 -6.21 3.02 11.39
C ALA A 101 -7.06 3.72 12.45
N GLN A 102 -8.35 3.99 12.18
CA GLN A 102 -9.24 4.58 13.18
C GLN A 102 -9.52 3.64 14.36
N ALA A 103 -9.67 2.33 14.09
CA ALA A 103 -9.82 1.34 15.16
C ALA A 103 -8.56 1.28 16.04
N ALA A 104 -7.37 1.26 15.43
CA ALA A 104 -6.10 1.31 16.15
C ALA A 104 -5.97 2.60 16.98
N ARG A 105 -6.34 3.76 16.41
CA ARG A 105 -6.33 5.03 17.14
C ARG A 105 -7.22 4.98 18.38
N ALA A 106 -8.43 4.41 18.27
CA ALA A 106 -9.34 4.28 19.40
C ALA A 106 -8.75 3.42 20.53
N VAL A 107 -8.01 2.35 20.19
CA VAL A 107 -7.29 1.51 21.17
C VAL A 107 -6.15 2.30 21.83
N LEU A 108 -5.33 2.98 21.02
CA LEU A 108 -4.16 3.73 21.50
C LEU A 108 -4.54 4.94 22.38
N GLN A 109 -5.75 5.47 22.22
CA GLN A 109 -6.30 6.55 23.05
C GLN A 109 -7.00 6.04 24.32
N ASN A 110 -6.98 4.73 24.60
CA ASN A 110 -7.63 4.14 25.76
C ASN A 110 -6.59 3.67 26.81
N PRO A 111 -6.37 4.42 27.91
CA PRO A 111 -5.34 4.10 28.88
C PRO A 111 -5.48 2.73 29.55
N SER A 112 -6.69 2.21 29.72
CA SER A 112 -6.89 0.89 30.32
C SER A 112 -6.46 -0.22 29.37
N GLN A 113 -6.75 -0.08 28.07
CA GLN A 113 -6.29 -1.02 27.05
C GLN A 113 -4.77 -0.98 26.91
N ILE A 114 -4.16 0.22 26.92
CA ILE A 114 -2.71 0.37 26.90
C ILE A 114 -2.05 -0.30 28.12
N SER A 115 -2.61 -0.08 29.32
CA SER A 115 -2.08 -0.69 30.54
C SER A 115 -2.18 -2.22 30.50
N GLN A 116 -3.28 -2.75 29.97
CA GLN A 116 -3.46 -4.20 29.77
C GLN A 116 -2.46 -4.76 28.75
N MET A 117 -2.28 -4.08 27.61
CA MET A 117 -1.28 -4.47 26.60
C MET A 117 0.13 -4.52 27.18
N LEU A 118 0.52 -3.56 28.02
CA LEU A 118 1.80 -3.57 28.72
C LEU A 118 1.93 -4.74 29.70
N ALA A 119 0.88 -5.04 30.45
CA ALA A 119 0.87 -6.16 31.38
C ALA A 119 1.02 -7.51 30.64
N ASP A 120 0.33 -7.66 29.51
CA ASP A 120 0.42 -8.86 28.67
C ASP A 120 1.79 -9.00 28.01
N LEU A 121 2.37 -7.89 27.55
CA LEU A 121 3.72 -7.89 26.97
C LEU A 121 4.79 -8.27 28.00
N ASN A 122 4.67 -7.82 29.25
CA ASN A 122 5.61 -8.17 30.32
C ASN A 122 5.52 -9.65 30.76
N ARG A 123 4.50 -10.39 30.32
CA ARG A 123 4.38 -11.84 30.55
C ARG A 123 5.03 -12.68 29.46
N VAL A 124 5.43 -12.06 28.36
CA VAL A 124 6.12 -12.76 27.26
C VAL A 124 7.56 -13.04 27.67
N ASP A 125 7.99 -14.28 27.49
CA ASP A 125 9.39 -14.70 27.67
C ASP A 125 10.20 -14.38 26.41
N PHE A 126 10.72 -13.15 26.34
CA PHE A 126 11.52 -12.70 25.21
C PHE A 126 12.86 -13.43 25.07
N ALA A 127 13.40 -14.01 26.16
CA ALA A 127 14.63 -14.79 26.08
C ALA A 127 14.40 -16.08 25.28
N ASN A 128 13.30 -16.79 25.55
CA ASN A 128 12.94 -17.97 24.76
C ASN A 128 12.58 -17.60 23.30
N VAL A 129 11.89 -16.48 23.06
CA VAL A 129 11.59 -16.00 21.68
C VAL A 129 12.89 -15.72 20.92
N GLN A 130 13.84 -15.05 21.56
CA GLN A 130 15.14 -14.72 20.98
C GLN A 130 15.97 -15.99 20.69
N GLU A 131 16.01 -16.94 21.63
CA GLU A 131 16.69 -18.22 21.40
C GLU A 131 16.12 -18.88 20.14
N GLN A 132 14.80 -19.07 20.05
CA GLN A 132 14.16 -19.69 18.89
C GLN A 132 14.37 -18.92 17.58
N ALA A 133 14.33 -17.58 17.62
CA ALA A 133 14.58 -16.75 16.45
C ALA A 133 16.04 -16.87 15.96
N SER A 134 17.00 -16.94 16.89
CA SER A 134 18.42 -17.07 16.55
C SER A 134 18.71 -18.36 15.76
N TRP A 135 18.04 -19.47 16.11
CA TRP A 135 18.17 -20.74 15.40
C TRP A 135 17.63 -20.71 13.96
N VAL A 136 16.67 -19.83 13.66
CA VAL A 136 15.96 -19.82 12.37
C VAL A 136 16.52 -18.77 11.42
N CYS A 137 16.80 -17.56 11.92
CA CYS A 137 17.17 -16.42 11.08
C CYS A 137 18.43 -15.67 11.54
N GLU A 138 19.24 -16.27 12.42
CA GLU A 138 20.46 -15.65 12.97
C GLU A 138 20.22 -14.23 13.51
N CYS A 139 19.03 -14.01 14.10
CA CYS A 139 18.63 -12.71 14.61
C CYS A 139 19.55 -12.27 15.76
N GLU A 140 20.07 -11.04 15.67
CA GLU A 140 20.93 -10.48 16.70
C GLU A 140 20.14 -10.25 18.00
N GLU A 141 20.66 -10.78 19.11
CA GLU A 141 20.06 -10.64 20.45
C GLU A 141 19.82 -9.19 20.84
N THR A 142 20.79 -8.32 20.55
CA THR A 142 20.74 -6.89 20.90
C THR A 142 19.61 -6.17 20.16
N LEU A 143 19.31 -6.59 18.91
CA LEU A 143 18.24 -6.04 18.11
C LEU A 143 16.88 -6.42 18.71
N VAL A 144 16.67 -7.69 19.09
CA VAL A 144 15.43 -8.15 19.70
C VAL A 144 15.17 -7.42 21.02
N ALA A 145 16.17 -7.34 21.90
CA ALA A 145 16.07 -6.64 23.17
C ALA A 145 15.77 -5.14 22.99
N ARG A 146 16.42 -4.49 22.02
CA ARG A 146 16.17 -3.08 21.69
C ARG A 146 14.74 -2.87 21.17
N LEU A 147 14.26 -3.70 20.24
CA LEU A 147 12.91 -3.59 19.71
C LEU A 147 11.85 -3.80 20.80
N GLU A 148 12.06 -4.74 21.72
CA GLU A 148 11.21 -4.94 22.88
C GLU A 148 11.17 -3.68 23.76
N GLN A 149 12.34 -3.15 24.12
CA GLN A 149 12.46 -1.96 24.97
C GLN A 149 11.78 -0.75 24.33
N ASP A 150 12.03 -0.53 23.04
CA ASP A 150 11.46 0.59 22.28
C ASP A 150 9.94 0.45 22.16
N PHE A 151 9.42 -0.76 21.93
CA PHE A 151 7.99 -1.02 21.91
C PHE A 151 7.34 -0.71 23.26
N LYS A 152 7.92 -1.19 24.38
CA LYS A 152 7.45 -0.90 25.74
C LYS A 152 7.44 0.59 26.02
N SER A 153 8.50 1.30 25.67
CA SER A 153 8.61 2.74 25.86
C SER A 153 7.54 3.50 25.06
N THR A 154 7.38 3.14 23.79
CA THR A 154 6.39 3.74 22.87
C THR A 154 4.96 3.56 23.41
N LEU A 155 4.66 2.38 23.96
CA LEU A 155 3.37 2.05 24.55
C LEU A 155 3.12 2.79 25.88
N GLN A 156 4.13 2.89 26.75
CA GLN A 156 4.04 3.61 28.03
C GLN A 156 3.84 5.12 27.86
N GLN A 157 4.47 5.71 26.84
CA GLN A 157 4.37 7.14 26.55
C GLN A 157 3.02 7.57 25.96
N GLN A 158 2.10 6.62 25.72
CA GLN A 158 0.80 6.87 25.08
C GLN A 158 0.95 7.59 23.73
N ASN A 159 1.93 7.14 22.94
CA ASN A 159 2.21 7.73 21.64
C ASN A 159 0.99 7.65 20.70
N SER A 160 0.81 8.70 19.91
CA SER A 160 -0.21 8.77 18.87
C SER A 160 0.01 7.71 17.79
N LEU A 161 -1.04 7.39 17.02
CA LEU A 161 -0.94 6.45 15.92
C LEU A 161 0.13 6.86 14.89
N GLU A 162 0.28 8.15 14.64
CA GLU A 162 1.30 8.72 13.75
C GLU A 162 2.72 8.47 14.25
N GLN A 163 2.94 8.61 15.56
CA GLN A 163 4.22 8.28 16.19
C GLN A 163 4.50 6.77 16.13
N TRP A 164 3.48 5.93 16.34
CA TRP A 164 3.59 4.48 16.13
C TRP A 164 3.96 4.10 14.69
N ALA A 165 3.34 4.75 13.70
CA ALA A 165 3.66 4.54 12.29
C ALA A 165 5.12 4.94 11.99
N SER A 166 5.57 6.07 12.54
CA SER A 166 6.95 6.55 12.39
C SER A 166 7.97 5.59 13.04
N TRP A 167 7.63 5.05 14.22
CA TRP A 167 8.46 4.05 14.88
C TRP A 167 8.56 2.75 14.06
N LEU A 168 7.43 2.24 13.56
CA LEU A 168 7.42 1.05 12.68
C LEU A 168 8.25 1.27 11.40
N GLU A 169 8.17 2.45 10.79
CA GLU A 169 9.00 2.81 9.64
C GLU A 169 10.50 2.78 9.97
N SER A 170 10.90 3.30 11.14
CA SER A 170 12.29 3.21 11.63
C SER A 170 12.74 1.76 11.86
N VAL A 171 11.86 0.90 12.38
CA VAL A 171 12.17 -0.53 12.56
C VAL A 171 12.40 -1.19 11.20
N VAL A 172 11.52 -0.94 10.24
CA VAL A 172 11.65 -1.47 8.87
C VAL A 172 12.96 -1.02 8.23
N HIS A 173 13.32 0.26 8.36
CA HIS A 173 14.60 0.75 7.86
C HIS A 173 15.79 0.06 8.52
N THR A 174 15.76 -0.11 9.85
CA THR A 174 16.84 -0.76 10.59
C THR A 174 17.02 -2.23 10.19
N VAL A 175 15.92 -2.94 9.95
CA VAL A 175 15.92 -4.39 9.67
C VAL A 175 16.13 -4.70 8.18
N LEU A 176 15.64 -3.85 7.28
CA LEU A 176 15.69 -4.06 5.83
C LEU A 176 16.77 -3.25 5.10
N GLU A 177 17.55 -2.42 5.80
CA GLU A 177 18.72 -1.78 5.20
C GLU A 177 19.64 -2.85 4.59
N PRO A 178 20.08 -2.68 3.33
CA PRO A 178 20.88 -3.69 2.66
C PRO A 178 22.19 -3.86 3.42
N MET A 179 22.38 -5.02 4.05
CA MET A 179 23.68 -5.41 4.58
C MET A 179 24.74 -5.14 3.50
N PRO A 180 25.83 -4.40 3.80
CA PRO A 180 26.90 -4.23 2.85
C PRO A 180 27.35 -5.62 2.41
N MET A 181 27.29 -5.87 1.11
CA MET A 181 27.69 -7.13 0.48
C MET A 181 29.17 -7.37 0.75
N GLY A 182 29.48 -7.94 1.91
CA GLY A 182 30.80 -8.46 2.24
C GLY A 182 31.15 -9.59 1.26
N PRO A 183 32.44 -9.79 0.94
CA PRO A 183 32.89 -10.72 -0.11
C PRO A 183 32.65 -12.22 0.21
N SER A 184 31.83 -12.56 1.19
CA SER A 184 31.62 -13.93 1.67
C SER A 184 30.20 -14.16 2.21
N SER A 185 29.20 -14.05 1.35
CA SER A 185 27.89 -14.66 1.64
C SER A 185 27.51 -15.63 0.51
N PRO A 186 27.17 -16.90 0.80
CA PRO A 186 26.77 -17.86 -0.21
C PRO A 186 25.42 -17.44 -0.81
N ARG A 187 25.33 -17.40 -2.14
CA ARG A 187 24.06 -17.14 -2.83
C ARG A 187 23.03 -18.20 -2.42
N PRO A 188 21.81 -17.81 -1.99
CA PRO A 188 20.72 -18.75 -1.85
C PRO A 188 20.33 -19.30 -3.24
N PRO A 189 20.00 -20.60 -3.35
CA PRO A 189 19.57 -21.19 -4.62
C PRO A 189 18.17 -20.65 -4.97
N GLY A 190 18.07 -19.90 -6.07
CA GLY A 190 16.78 -19.44 -6.61
C GLY A 190 16.64 -17.94 -6.94
N SER A 191 17.73 -17.19 -7.12
CA SER A 191 17.63 -15.79 -7.59
C SER A 191 17.14 -15.72 -9.05
N PHE A 192 15.84 -15.46 -9.22
CA PHE A 192 15.28 -14.98 -10.48
C PHE A 192 15.68 -13.52 -10.69
N SER A 193 16.29 -13.24 -11.84
CA SER A 193 16.56 -11.89 -12.33
C SER A 193 15.27 -11.24 -12.81
N SER A 194 14.76 -10.24 -12.11
CA SER A 194 13.72 -9.34 -12.63
C SER A 194 14.36 -8.04 -13.12
N SER A 195 14.72 -8.03 -14.41
CA SER A 195 14.96 -6.80 -15.15
C SER A 195 13.63 -6.26 -15.68
N GLY A 196 13.12 -5.17 -15.08
CA GLY A 196 11.93 -4.43 -15.54
C GLY A 196 11.74 -3.14 -14.73
N PRO A 197 11.31 -2.03 -15.34
CA PRO A 197 11.45 -0.70 -14.76
C PRO A 197 10.47 -0.46 -13.61
N SER A 198 11.03 -0.16 -12.45
CA SER A 198 10.34 0.30 -11.25
C SER A 198 9.94 1.78 -11.43
N THR A 199 8.78 2.02 -12.05
CA THR A 199 8.01 3.27 -11.89
C THR A 199 6.58 3.04 -12.38
N ALA A 200 5.71 2.50 -11.53
CA ALA A 200 4.28 2.70 -11.67
C ALA A 200 3.71 2.88 -10.26
N ARG A 201 3.50 4.13 -9.89
CA ARG A 201 2.90 4.50 -8.61
C ARG A 201 1.41 4.16 -8.63
N TRP A 202 0.93 3.69 -7.48
CA TRP A 202 -0.45 3.74 -7.01
C TRP A 202 -0.47 4.06 -5.51
#